data_AF-A0A7Y2U7M3-F1
#
_entry.id   AF-A0A7Y2U7M3-F1
#
_cell.length_a   1.000
_cell.length_b   1.000
_cell.length_c   1.000
_cell.angle_alpha   90.00
_cell.angle_beta   90.00
_cell.angle_gamma   90.00
#
_symmetry.space_group_name_H-M   'P 1'
#
loop_
_entity.id
_entity.type
_entity.pdbx_description
1 polymer ?
#
loop_
_entity_poly.entity_id
_entity_poly.type
_entity_poly.pdbx_seq_one_letter_code
_entity_poly.pdbx_strand_id
1 'polypeptide(L)'
;MRLTSFNRAAFILILVLSHGPVWVGAETSLKKTTAFQTYYEKILRLKPFAYWPADEGAGSILYDRSGNGNNGKIYSVPWREDFLQFDNDFYQWIEVPHHKTFDSGAFSFGGWVYHCFDQNPQNESRVGAIVMGQPLQSNGKWGAIWGDKLNTGAFLLRYFVPPKGKTAWLEVASGGEQDALGSMEAKVQLPHSSWQHVIYTYDVGNAVLYFNGQPVRQRNQVPHKPADTPLVIGGGRWGTFNV
;
A
#
# COMPACT_ATOMS: atom_id res chain seq x y z
N MET A 1 -20.49 10.03 -0.49
CA MET A 1 -20.00 11.30 0.12
C MET A 1 -19.14 12.00 -0.92
N ARG A 2 -19.23 13.32 -1.10
CA ARG A 2 -18.39 14.08 -2.05
C ARG A 2 -17.26 14.77 -1.28
N LEU A 3 -16.04 14.26 -1.43
CA LEU A 3 -14.82 14.88 -0.92
C LEU A 3 -14.40 16.00 -1.89
N THR A 4 -14.78 17.24 -1.62
CA THR A 4 -14.70 18.35 -2.60
C THR A 4 -13.77 19.51 -2.21
N SER A 5 -12.82 19.31 -1.28
CA SER A 5 -11.98 20.42 -0.79
C SER A 5 -10.60 20.03 -0.20
N PHE A 6 -9.92 18.98 -0.65
CA PHE A 6 -8.58 18.62 -0.13
C PHE A 6 -7.53 18.24 -1.18
N ASN A 7 -6.41 18.95 -1.15
CA ASN A 7 -5.17 18.68 -1.90
C ASN A 7 -4.31 17.55 -1.24
N ARG A 8 -4.93 16.60 -0.52
CA ARG A 8 -4.26 15.70 0.46
C ARG A 8 -4.73 14.24 0.34
N ALA A 9 -3.82 13.28 0.47
CA ALA A 9 -4.03 11.90 -0.01
C ALA A 9 -4.58 10.96 1.07
N ALA A 10 -5.68 10.26 0.78
CA ALA A 10 -6.39 9.40 1.72
C ALA A 10 -6.25 7.92 1.35
N PHE A 11 -6.28 7.04 2.35
CA PHE A 11 -6.08 5.60 2.17
C PHE A 11 -7.14 4.81 2.95
N ILE A 12 -7.74 3.83 2.28
CA ILE A 12 -8.58 2.79 2.88
C ILE A 12 -7.85 1.48 2.61
N LEU A 13 -7.04 1.07 3.57
CA LEU A 13 -6.27 -0.17 3.44
C LEU A 13 -7.26 -1.35 3.45
N ILE A 14 -7.09 -2.28 2.51
CA ILE A 14 -7.84 -3.55 2.45
C ILE A 14 -6.90 -4.61 1.93
N LEU A 15 -6.10 -5.17 2.85
CA LEU A 15 -5.20 -6.27 2.54
C LEU A 15 -5.96 -7.59 2.38
N VAL A 16 -5.60 -8.39 1.38
CA VAL A 16 -6.08 -9.76 1.21
C VAL A 16 -4.90 -10.69 0.87
N LEU A 17 -4.17 -11.14 1.90
CA LEU A 17 -3.16 -12.20 1.79
C LEU A 17 -3.81 -13.58 1.95
N SER A 18 -4.64 -14.01 0.99
CA SER A 18 -5.42 -15.26 1.07
C SER A 18 -4.65 -16.49 0.56
N HIS A 19 -4.71 -17.60 1.29
CA HIS A 19 -4.26 -18.93 0.84
C HIS A 19 -5.44 -19.93 0.81
N GLY A 20 -5.88 -20.31 -0.39
CA GLY A 20 -6.85 -21.39 -0.61
C GLY A 20 -8.35 -21.06 -0.38
N PRO A 21 -9.28 -21.93 -0.83
CA PRO A 21 -10.73 -21.72 -0.77
C PRO A 21 -11.41 -22.35 0.47
N VAL A 22 -12.72 -22.06 0.64
CA VAL A 22 -13.84 -22.85 1.25
C VAL A 22 -14.80 -22.00 2.13
N TRP A 23 -16.01 -22.52 2.36
CA TRP A 23 -17.27 -21.83 2.69
C TRP A 23 -17.60 -21.59 4.19
N VAL A 24 -18.38 -20.51 4.40
CA VAL A 24 -19.52 -20.29 5.33
C VAL A 24 -19.45 -20.71 6.81
N GLY A 25 -19.66 -19.70 7.68
CA GLY A 25 -20.06 -19.78 9.09
C GLY A 25 -20.37 -18.37 9.63
N ALA A 26 -21.11 -18.24 10.72
CA ALA A 26 -21.51 -16.99 11.41
C ALA A 26 -22.05 -17.36 12.83
N GLU A 27 -22.43 -16.49 13.79
CA GLU A 27 -22.68 -15.04 13.96
C GLU A 27 -22.24 -14.67 15.42
N THR A 28 -22.25 -13.47 16.03
CA THR A 28 -22.64 -12.03 15.83
C THR A 28 -21.89 -11.22 16.93
N SER A 29 -21.86 -9.88 17.08
CA SER A 29 -22.13 -8.66 16.28
C SER A 29 -21.55 -7.44 17.04
N LEU A 30 -21.45 -6.25 16.40
CA LEU A 30 -21.41 -4.95 17.10
C LEU A 30 -21.56 -3.81 16.07
N LYS A 31 -22.38 -2.78 16.37
CA LYS A 31 -22.92 -1.83 15.36
C LYS A 31 -21.88 -0.89 14.71
N LYS A 32 -21.14 -1.41 13.73
CA LYS A 32 -21.04 -0.74 12.42
C LYS A 32 -22.29 -1.10 11.60
N THR A 33 -22.64 -0.33 10.58
CA THR A 33 -23.84 -0.63 9.76
C THR A 33 -23.73 -2.03 9.13
N THR A 34 -24.85 -2.75 9.00
CA THR A 34 -24.88 -4.18 8.64
C THR A 34 -24.11 -4.50 7.36
N ALA A 35 -24.05 -3.57 6.41
CA ALA A 35 -23.27 -3.67 5.19
C ALA A 35 -21.74 -3.73 5.45
N PHE A 36 -21.20 -2.89 6.34
CA PHE A 36 -19.78 -2.90 6.73
C PHE A 36 -19.41 -4.15 7.51
N GLN A 37 -20.24 -4.56 8.48
CA GLN A 37 -19.98 -5.81 9.22
C GLN A 37 -20.04 -7.02 8.27
N THR A 38 -21.02 -7.07 7.37
CA THR A 38 -21.09 -8.07 6.28
C THR A 38 -19.88 -8.01 5.34
N TYR A 39 -19.26 -6.86 5.14
CA TYR A 39 -18.05 -6.71 4.33
C TYR A 39 -16.82 -7.30 5.04
N TYR A 40 -16.62 -7.00 6.32
CA TYR A 40 -15.51 -7.60 7.09
C TYR A 40 -15.64 -9.12 7.17
N GLU A 41 -16.84 -9.65 7.46
CA GLU A 41 -17.08 -11.11 7.44
C GLU A 41 -16.75 -11.75 6.08
N LYS A 42 -17.00 -11.06 4.97
CA LYS A 42 -16.60 -11.53 3.63
C LYS A 42 -15.07 -11.56 3.46
N ILE A 43 -14.34 -10.55 3.95
CA ILE A 43 -12.87 -10.52 3.90
C ILE A 43 -12.26 -11.57 4.83
N LEU A 44 -12.75 -11.70 6.06
CA LEU A 44 -12.24 -12.69 7.04
C LEU A 44 -12.47 -14.15 6.58
N ARG A 45 -13.55 -14.42 5.83
CA ARG A 45 -13.77 -15.72 5.16
C ARG A 45 -12.71 -16.08 4.11
N LEU A 46 -11.95 -15.11 3.58
CA LEU A 46 -10.79 -15.36 2.72
C LEU A 46 -9.53 -15.76 3.50
N LYS A 47 -9.61 -15.81 4.84
CA LYS A 47 -8.51 -16.10 5.78
C LYS A 47 -7.23 -15.31 5.45
N PRO A 48 -7.32 -13.97 5.33
CA PRO A 48 -6.18 -13.14 4.98
C PRO A 48 -5.12 -13.19 6.08
N PHE A 49 -3.84 -13.29 5.73
CA PHE A 49 -2.77 -13.32 6.73
C PHE A 49 -2.71 -12.04 7.60
N ALA A 50 -3.07 -10.89 7.04
CA ALA A 50 -3.36 -9.67 7.80
C ALA A 50 -4.51 -8.91 7.12
N TYR A 51 -5.29 -8.16 7.89
CA TYR A 51 -6.36 -7.31 7.36
C TYR A 51 -6.54 -6.05 8.23
N TRP A 52 -6.13 -4.91 7.69
CA TRP A 52 -6.25 -3.61 8.35
C TRP A 52 -7.32 -2.77 7.64
N PRO A 53 -8.54 -2.59 8.17
CA PRO A 53 -9.59 -1.79 7.52
C PRO A 53 -9.36 -0.27 7.60
N ALA A 54 -8.41 0.19 8.44
CA ALA A 54 -8.16 1.61 8.73
C ALA A 54 -9.43 2.35 9.15
N ASP A 55 -10.04 1.92 10.25
CA ASP A 55 -11.35 2.37 10.74
C ASP A 55 -11.40 2.75 12.23
N GLU A 56 -10.22 2.94 12.82
CA GLU A 56 -10.02 3.33 14.20
C GLU A 56 -10.35 4.81 14.47
N GLY A 57 -10.21 5.68 13.46
CA GLY A 57 -10.50 7.12 13.52
C GLY A 57 -9.55 7.95 14.41
N ALA A 58 -8.77 7.32 15.28
CA ALA A 58 -7.81 7.96 16.18
C ALA A 58 -6.70 6.99 16.64
N GLY A 59 -5.65 7.54 17.26
CA GLY A 59 -4.58 6.76 17.88
C GLY A 59 -3.42 6.40 16.95
N SER A 60 -2.40 5.75 17.52
CA SER A 60 -1.12 5.44 16.87
C SER A 60 -0.95 3.95 16.50
N ILE A 61 -2.03 3.17 16.54
CA ILE A 61 -2.06 1.74 16.17
C ILE A 61 -3.12 1.53 15.08
N LEU A 62 -2.75 0.78 14.06
CA LEU A 62 -3.60 0.25 13.00
C LEU A 62 -3.84 -1.24 13.30
N TYR A 63 -5.06 -1.64 13.68
CA TYR A 63 -5.30 -2.99 14.18
C TYR A 63 -5.50 -4.02 13.08
N ASP A 64 -4.81 -5.14 13.19
CA ASP A 64 -5.00 -6.32 12.34
C ASP A 64 -6.27 -7.07 12.78
N ARG A 65 -7.32 -6.99 11.95
CA ARG A 65 -8.60 -7.68 12.15
C ARG A 65 -8.56 -9.16 11.73
N SER A 66 -7.49 -9.65 11.08
CA SER A 66 -7.40 -11.05 10.65
C SER A 66 -7.35 -12.06 11.80
N GLY A 67 -6.95 -11.60 13.00
CA GLY A 67 -6.66 -12.44 14.16
C GLY A 67 -5.19 -12.88 14.29
N ASN A 68 -4.34 -12.61 13.30
CA ASN A 68 -2.93 -13.02 13.31
C ASN A 68 -2.00 -12.02 14.03
N GLY A 69 -2.50 -10.84 14.44
CA GLY A 69 -1.80 -9.92 15.35
C GLY A 69 -0.80 -8.98 14.69
N ASN A 70 -0.81 -8.83 13.36
CA ASN A 70 0.12 -7.99 12.59
C ASN A 70 -0.19 -6.48 12.73
N ASN A 71 -0.39 -5.97 13.94
CA ASN A 71 -0.77 -4.58 14.18
C ASN A 71 0.29 -3.62 13.64
N GLY A 72 -0.12 -2.62 12.86
CA GLY A 72 0.76 -1.56 12.37
C GLY A 72 0.92 -0.45 13.40
N LYS A 73 2.14 0.06 13.56
CA LYS A 73 2.44 1.27 14.34
C LYS A 73 2.44 2.48 13.41
N ILE A 74 1.60 3.47 13.72
CA ILE A 74 1.43 4.68 12.92
C ILE A 74 2.46 5.72 13.39
N TYR A 75 3.30 6.18 12.46
CA TYR A 75 4.26 7.27 12.67
C TYR A 75 3.77 8.52 11.94
N SER A 76 3.28 9.48 12.73
CA SER A 76 2.93 10.84 12.29
C SER A 76 1.82 10.98 11.26
N VAL A 77 1.20 9.90 10.79
CA VAL A 77 0.04 9.95 9.87
C VAL A 77 -1.18 10.44 10.64
N PRO A 78 -1.78 11.60 10.30
CA PRO A 78 -3.03 12.04 10.91
C PRO A 78 -4.23 11.20 10.45
N TRP A 79 -5.17 11.00 11.37
CA TRP A 79 -6.54 10.60 11.05
C TRP A 79 -7.35 11.84 10.64
N ARG A 80 -8.12 11.76 9.54
CA ARG A 80 -9.07 12.78 9.09
C ARG A 80 -10.27 12.12 8.42
N GLU A 81 -11.48 12.52 8.81
CA GLU A 81 -12.75 11.96 8.28
C GLU A 81 -12.77 10.42 8.30
N ASP A 82 -12.32 9.84 9.41
CA ASP A 82 -12.14 8.40 9.66
C ASP A 82 -11.09 7.67 8.78
N PHE A 83 -10.32 8.40 7.96
CA PHE A 83 -9.24 7.85 7.13
C PHE A 83 -7.85 8.22 7.61
N LEU A 84 -6.86 7.38 7.28
CA LEU A 84 -5.44 7.72 7.39
C LEU A 84 -5.02 8.56 6.18
N GLN A 85 -4.52 9.77 6.46
CA GLN A 85 -4.19 10.75 5.43
C GLN A 85 -2.69 11.08 5.42
N PHE A 86 -2.04 10.86 4.29
CA PHE A 86 -0.62 11.13 4.11
C PHE A 86 -0.49 12.48 3.41
N ASP A 87 -0.24 13.52 4.22
CA ASP A 87 -0.10 14.90 3.78
C ASP A 87 1.23 15.15 3.05
N ASN A 88 2.23 14.25 3.21
CA ASN A 88 3.53 14.27 2.53
C ASN A 88 4.32 15.59 2.68
N ASP A 89 4.08 16.28 3.80
CA ASP A 89 4.76 17.50 4.24
C ASP A 89 6.02 17.20 5.07
N PHE A 90 6.07 16.05 5.75
CA PHE A 90 7.26 15.48 6.43
C PHE A 90 7.27 13.94 6.36
N TYR A 91 7.96 13.25 7.28
CA TYR A 91 8.00 11.77 7.31
C TYR A 91 6.75 11.18 7.96
N GLN A 92 5.93 10.50 7.15
CA GLN A 92 4.66 9.89 7.54
C GLN A 92 4.60 8.45 7.02
N TRP A 93 4.53 7.46 7.91
CA TRP A 93 4.45 6.05 7.53
C TRP A 93 3.76 5.20 8.59
N ILE A 94 3.38 3.98 8.21
CA ILE A 94 2.91 2.94 9.13
C ILE A 94 3.87 1.76 9.00
N GLU A 95 4.34 1.25 10.13
CA GLU A 95 5.28 0.13 10.23
C GLU A 95 4.54 -1.10 10.76
N VAL A 96 4.42 -2.14 9.95
CA VAL A 96 3.93 -3.45 10.35
C VAL A 96 5.15 -4.34 10.59
N PRO A 97 5.34 -4.90 11.80
CA PRO A 97 6.48 -5.76 12.12
C PRO A 97 6.68 -6.89 11.10
N HIS A 98 7.94 -7.29 10.87
CA HIS A 98 8.22 -8.43 9.99
C HIS A 98 7.58 -9.72 10.52
N HIS A 99 7.04 -10.51 9.59
CA HIS A 99 6.64 -11.88 9.83
C HIS A 99 7.12 -12.75 8.68
N LYS A 100 7.61 -13.96 8.96
CA LYS A 100 8.20 -14.85 7.94
C LYS A 100 7.26 -15.27 6.81
N THR A 101 5.95 -15.07 6.98
CA THR A 101 4.97 -15.27 5.90
C THR A 101 5.10 -14.22 4.78
N PHE A 102 5.71 -13.06 5.05
CA PHE A 102 6.06 -12.07 4.02
C PHE A 102 7.30 -12.48 3.20
N ASP A 103 8.10 -13.43 3.69
CA ASP A 103 9.23 -14.03 2.94
C ASP A 103 8.79 -15.10 1.93
N SER A 104 7.47 -15.26 1.73
CA SER A 104 6.88 -16.31 0.90
C SER A 104 7.16 -16.10 -0.60
N GLY A 105 7.35 -17.22 -1.31
CA GLY A 105 7.47 -17.21 -2.76
C GLY A 105 6.16 -16.89 -3.50
N ALA A 106 5.03 -16.77 -2.79
CA ALA A 106 3.72 -16.45 -3.35
C ALA A 106 2.90 -15.59 -2.37
N PHE A 107 2.40 -14.44 -2.84
CA PHE A 107 1.63 -13.49 -2.02
C PHE A 107 0.68 -12.62 -2.86
N SER A 108 -0.19 -11.87 -2.18
CA SER A 108 -1.12 -10.89 -2.77
C SER A 108 -1.38 -9.76 -1.78
N PHE A 109 -1.21 -8.51 -2.20
CA PHE A 109 -1.41 -7.36 -1.31
C PHE A 109 -1.87 -6.10 -2.06
N GLY A 110 -2.38 -5.12 -1.30
CA GLY A 110 -2.84 -3.83 -1.80
C GLY A 110 -4.02 -3.30 -0.99
N GLY A 111 -4.97 -2.64 -1.65
CA GLY A 111 -6.16 -2.07 -1.03
C GLY A 111 -6.77 -0.93 -1.85
N TRP A 112 -7.48 -0.02 -1.19
CA TRP A 112 -8.03 1.18 -1.83
C TRP A 112 -7.15 2.40 -1.58
N VAL A 113 -6.82 3.10 -2.66
CA VAL A 113 -5.99 4.30 -2.67
C VAL A 113 -6.80 5.48 -3.21
N TYR A 114 -6.68 6.66 -2.59
CA TYR A 114 -7.28 7.91 -3.06
C TYR A 114 -6.21 8.98 -3.19
N HIS A 115 -5.86 9.33 -4.44
CA HIS A 115 -4.93 10.43 -4.71
C HIS A 115 -5.68 11.72 -5.08
N CYS A 116 -5.07 12.83 -4.70
CA CYS A 116 -5.68 14.14 -4.46
C CYS A 116 -4.90 15.31 -5.09
N PHE A 117 -3.72 15.00 -5.62
CA PHE A 117 -2.72 16.00 -5.99
C PHE A 117 -3.16 16.65 -7.30
N ASP A 118 -3.77 17.83 -7.22
CA ASP A 118 -4.09 18.66 -8.39
C ASP A 118 -2.85 18.93 -9.26
N GLN A 119 -1.70 19.01 -8.57
CA GLN A 119 -0.35 18.98 -9.12
C GLN A 119 0.64 18.56 -8.02
N ASN A 120 1.83 18.10 -8.41
CA ASN A 120 2.96 17.96 -7.49
C ASN A 120 3.47 19.36 -7.07
N PRO A 121 3.51 19.69 -5.76
CA PRO A 121 3.99 20.99 -5.29
C PRO A 121 5.53 21.13 -5.31
N GLN A 122 6.29 20.06 -5.56
CA GLN A 122 7.75 20.09 -5.65
C GLN A 122 8.23 20.36 -7.08
N ASN A 123 9.22 21.23 -7.23
CA ASN A 123 9.80 21.63 -8.52
C ASN A 123 10.65 20.54 -9.19
N GLU A 124 11.34 19.73 -8.39
CA GLU A 124 12.41 18.82 -8.85
C GLU A 124 12.23 17.36 -8.37
N SER A 125 11.39 17.13 -7.36
CA SER A 125 11.23 15.83 -6.69
C SER A 125 9.88 15.17 -6.97
N ARG A 126 9.81 13.84 -6.96
CA ARG A 126 8.55 13.08 -7.05
C ARG A 126 7.80 13.15 -5.71
N VAL A 127 6.49 13.36 -5.71
CA VAL A 127 5.63 13.22 -4.52
C VAL A 127 4.70 12.02 -4.69
N GLY A 128 4.41 11.29 -3.62
CA GLY A 128 3.66 10.03 -3.71
C GLY A 128 3.77 9.21 -2.44
N ALA A 129 3.34 7.95 -2.47
CA ALA A 129 3.41 7.04 -1.34
C ALA A 129 3.72 5.61 -1.78
N ILE A 130 4.29 4.83 -0.86
CA ILE A 130 4.28 3.37 -0.94
C ILE A 130 2.88 2.93 -0.49
N VAL A 131 2.17 2.19 -1.34
CA VAL A 131 0.89 1.57 -0.97
C VAL A 131 1.16 0.41 -0.01
N MET A 132 2.15 -0.43 -0.35
CA MET A 132 2.76 -1.39 0.57
C MET A 132 4.11 -1.90 0.03
N GLY A 133 5.06 -2.17 0.93
CA GLY A 133 6.31 -2.87 0.60
C GLY A 133 7.33 -2.85 1.73
N GLN A 134 8.56 -3.29 1.47
CA GLN A 134 9.65 -3.30 2.45
C GLN A 134 10.79 -2.36 2.01
N PRO A 135 10.65 -1.03 2.20
CA PRO A 135 11.60 -0.02 1.74
C PRO A 135 12.83 0.15 2.64
N LEU A 136 12.89 -0.54 3.78
CA LEU A 136 13.97 -0.42 4.75
C LEU A 136 15.08 -1.45 4.48
N GLN A 137 16.31 -1.04 4.73
CA GLN A 137 17.48 -1.92 4.82
C GLN A 137 17.52 -2.60 6.20
N SER A 138 18.28 -3.69 6.36
CA SER A 138 18.45 -4.40 7.64
C SER A 138 19.07 -3.55 8.76
N ASN A 139 19.65 -2.40 8.44
CA ASN A 139 20.12 -1.39 9.40
C ASN A 139 19.04 -0.35 9.80
N GLY A 140 17.77 -0.58 9.43
CA GLY A 140 16.63 0.29 9.70
C GLY A 140 16.53 1.55 8.83
N LYS A 141 17.53 1.86 8.00
CA LYS A 141 17.50 3.05 7.13
C LYS A 141 16.69 2.78 5.86
N TRP A 142 15.98 3.81 5.39
CA TRP A 142 15.33 3.81 4.08
C TRP A 142 16.35 3.46 2.98
N GLY A 143 16.10 2.35 2.27
CA GLY A 143 16.89 1.87 1.13
C GLY A 143 16.18 2.07 -0.21
N ALA A 144 14.84 1.98 -0.21
CA ALA A 144 14.03 2.29 -1.38
C ALA A 144 13.36 3.66 -1.26
N ILE A 145 13.78 4.57 -2.13
CA ILE A 145 13.29 5.93 -2.27
C ILE A 145 12.92 6.12 -3.76
N TRP A 146 12.41 7.29 -4.14
CA TRP A 146 12.17 7.64 -5.55
C TRP A 146 13.47 7.69 -6.37
N GLY A 147 13.37 7.27 -7.63
CA GLY A 147 14.51 7.22 -8.56
C GLY A 147 15.48 6.08 -8.25
N ASP A 148 16.75 6.30 -8.56
CA ASP A 148 17.80 5.28 -8.66
C ASP A 148 18.18 4.58 -7.34
N LYS A 149 17.59 5.02 -6.21
CA LYS A 149 17.81 4.46 -4.87
C LYS A 149 16.80 3.37 -4.58
N LEU A 150 17.06 2.17 -5.09
CA LEU A 150 16.28 0.95 -4.84
C LEU A 150 17.17 -0.11 -4.17
N ASN A 151 17.64 0.19 -2.96
CA ASN A 151 18.60 -0.65 -2.23
C ASN A 151 17.92 -1.80 -1.45
N THR A 152 16.80 -2.32 -1.94
CA THR A 152 15.99 -3.38 -1.31
C THR A 152 15.63 -4.45 -2.33
N GLY A 153 15.87 -5.73 -1.99
CA GLY A 153 15.49 -6.86 -2.84
C GLY A 153 14.01 -7.25 -2.79
N ALA A 154 13.29 -6.71 -1.81
CA ALA A 154 11.87 -6.98 -1.60
C ALA A 154 10.97 -6.17 -2.56
N PHE A 155 9.65 -6.35 -2.43
CA PHE A 155 8.65 -5.67 -3.26
C PHE A 155 8.27 -4.27 -2.74
N LEU A 156 7.76 -3.45 -3.64
CA LEU A 156 7.10 -2.16 -3.41
C LEU A 156 5.97 -1.98 -4.44
N LEU A 157 4.72 -1.87 -3.99
CA LEU A 157 3.68 -1.20 -4.77
C LEU A 157 3.66 0.26 -4.33
N ARG A 158 3.87 1.19 -5.27
CA ARG A 158 3.96 2.63 -4.97
C ARG A 158 3.31 3.46 -6.07
N TYR A 159 2.94 4.70 -5.76
CA TYR A 159 2.50 5.65 -6.78
C TYR A 159 3.19 7.00 -6.60
N PHE A 160 3.41 7.73 -7.69
CA PHE A 160 3.93 9.10 -7.64
C PHE A 160 3.39 10.02 -8.72
N VAL A 161 3.37 11.32 -8.41
CA VAL A 161 3.23 12.41 -9.37
C VAL A 161 4.64 12.95 -9.67
N PRO A 162 5.06 13.09 -10.94
CA PRO A 162 6.40 13.58 -11.29
C PRO A 162 6.55 15.08 -10.95
N PRO A 163 7.77 15.64 -10.94
CA PRO A 163 8.00 17.06 -10.63
C PRO A 163 7.15 17.97 -11.52
N LYS A 164 6.43 18.94 -10.93
CA LYS A 164 5.46 19.83 -11.61
C LYS A 164 4.32 19.12 -12.38
N GLY A 165 4.19 17.80 -12.28
CA GLY A 165 3.17 17.01 -12.98
C GLY A 165 1.81 17.03 -12.30
N LYS A 166 0.78 16.52 -13.01
CA LYS A 166 -0.60 16.38 -12.49
C LYS A 166 -1.14 14.94 -12.48
N THR A 167 -0.45 14.02 -13.17
CA THR A 167 -0.84 12.62 -13.26
C THR A 167 -0.07 11.80 -12.22
N ALA A 168 -0.79 11.04 -11.39
CA ALA A 168 -0.17 10.00 -10.58
C ALA A 168 -0.01 8.71 -11.41
N TRP A 169 1.16 8.09 -11.33
CA TRP A 169 1.50 6.83 -11.98
C TRP A 169 1.68 5.73 -10.93
N LEU A 170 1.24 4.52 -11.24
CA LEU A 170 1.53 3.32 -10.45
C LEU A 170 2.84 2.69 -10.90
N GLU A 171 3.63 2.24 -9.93
CA GLU A 171 4.88 1.51 -10.13
C GLU A 171 4.90 0.30 -9.19
N VAL A 172 5.24 -0.86 -9.74
CA VAL A 172 5.73 -1.99 -8.93
C VAL A 172 7.24 -2.08 -9.11
N ALA A 173 7.97 -2.13 -8.00
CA ALA A 173 9.40 -2.43 -7.97
C ALA A 173 9.62 -3.72 -7.13
N SER A 174 10.57 -4.56 -7.53
CA SER A 174 10.87 -5.82 -6.84
C SER A 174 12.27 -6.31 -7.19
N GLY A 175 12.96 -7.02 -6.29
CA GLY A 175 14.24 -7.67 -6.61
C GLY A 175 15.43 -6.71 -6.78
N GLY A 176 15.26 -5.42 -6.45
CA GLY A 176 16.20 -4.36 -6.84
C GLY A 176 15.90 -3.72 -8.20
N GLU A 177 14.85 -4.15 -8.90
CA GLU A 177 14.44 -3.66 -10.21
C GLU A 177 13.32 -2.61 -10.10
N GLN A 178 13.54 -1.43 -10.71
CA GLN A 178 12.50 -0.39 -10.87
C GLN A 178 11.52 -0.78 -11.98
N ASP A 179 10.25 -0.42 -11.81
CA ASP A 179 9.17 -0.75 -12.74
C ASP A 179 9.15 -2.22 -13.24
N ALA A 180 9.30 -3.18 -12.32
CA ALA A 180 9.40 -4.62 -12.54
C ALA A 180 8.17 -5.29 -13.19
N LEU A 181 7.18 -4.50 -13.63
CA LEU A 181 6.02 -4.90 -14.44
C LEU A 181 5.85 -4.08 -15.74
N GLY A 182 6.69 -3.07 -16.00
CA GLY A 182 6.48 -2.09 -17.08
C GLY A 182 5.22 -1.24 -16.89
N SER A 183 4.82 -0.98 -15.65
CA SER A 183 3.66 -0.17 -15.25
C SER A 183 3.86 1.33 -15.51
N MET A 184 5.07 1.85 -15.32
CA MET A 184 5.47 3.21 -15.69
C MET A 184 5.62 3.35 -17.20
N GLU A 185 6.26 2.37 -17.86
CA GLU A 185 6.38 2.32 -19.32
C GLU A 185 4.99 2.36 -19.99
N ALA A 186 4.08 1.49 -19.53
CA ALA A 186 2.70 1.40 -19.99
C ALA A 186 1.79 2.54 -19.48
N LYS A 187 2.33 3.50 -18.73
CA LYS A 187 1.62 4.70 -18.27
C LYS A 187 0.34 4.36 -17.48
N VAL A 188 0.42 3.38 -16.59
CA VAL A 188 -0.68 2.99 -15.69
C VAL A 188 -0.95 4.14 -14.71
N GLN A 189 -2.06 4.84 -14.91
CA GLN A 189 -2.45 6.00 -14.09
C GLN A 189 -3.22 5.57 -12.85
N LEU A 190 -3.02 6.31 -11.76
CA LEU A 190 -3.93 6.36 -10.63
C LEU A 190 -4.77 7.64 -10.80
N PRO A 191 -6.08 7.57 -11.11
CA PRO A 191 -6.90 8.77 -11.35
C PRO A 191 -7.16 9.61 -10.10
N HIS A 192 -7.27 10.92 -10.32
CA HIS A 192 -7.44 11.95 -9.28
C HIS A 192 -8.84 11.91 -8.63
N SER A 193 -8.92 12.39 -7.38
CA SER A 193 -10.12 12.56 -6.56
C SER A 193 -11.08 11.37 -6.50
N SER A 194 -10.56 10.16 -6.67
CA SER A 194 -11.36 8.93 -6.77
C SER A 194 -10.71 7.75 -6.05
N TRP A 195 -11.54 6.88 -5.48
CA TRP A 195 -11.11 5.64 -4.83
C TRP A 195 -10.81 4.58 -5.89
N GLN A 196 -9.61 4.01 -5.82
CA GLN A 196 -9.10 3.03 -6.78
C GLN A 196 -8.63 1.78 -6.05
N HIS A 197 -9.09 0.60 -6.46
CA HIS A 197 -8.66 -0.67 -5.86
C HIS A 197 -7.45 -1.22 -6.60
N VAL A 198 -6.31 -1.30 -5.93
CA VAL A 198 -5.04 -1.72 -6.52
C VAL A 198 -4.51 -2.94 -5.77
N ILE A 199 -4.25 -4.03 -6.48
CA ILE A 199 -3.68 -5.27 -5.92
C ILE A 199 -2.47 -5.68 -6.76
N TYR A 200 -1.37 -6.04 -6.11
CA TYR A 200 -0.24 -6.73 -6.72
C TYR A 200 -0.20 -8.18 -6.21
N THR A 201 -0.05 -9.13 -7.13
CA THR A 201 0.11 -10.56 -6.82
C THR A 201 1.44 -11.05 -7.39
N TYR A 202 2.01 -12.06 -6.73
CA TYR A 202 3.27 -12.70 -7.10
C TYR A 202 3.17 -14.19 -6.75
N ASP A 203 3.65 -15.05 -7.64
CA ASP A 203 3.79 -16.49 -7.45
C ASP A 203 5.00 -17.01 -8.24
N VAL A 204 6.10 -17.27 -7.52
CA VAL A 204 7.39 -17.79 -8.02
C VAL A 204 7.85 -17.12 -9.32
N GLY A 205 7.90 -15.79 -9.30
CA GLY A 205 8.36 -14.95 -10.40
C GLY A 205 7.28 -14.57 -11.42
N ASN A 206 6.08 -15.17 -11.36
CA ASN A 206 4.93 -14.74 -12.14
C ASN A 206 4.18 -13.68 -11.33
N ALA A 207 4.03 -12.48 -11.87
CA ALA A 207 3.47 -11.36 -11.12
C ALA A 207 2.44 -10.58 -11.93
N VAL A 208 1.42 -10.03 -11.26
CA VAL A 208 0.30 -9.31 -11.89
C VAL A 208 -0.07 -8.08 -11.05
N LEU A 209 -0.24 -6.94 -11.72
CA LEU A 209 -0.86 -5.74 -11.15
C LEU A 209 -2.32 -5.68 -11.63
N TYR A 210 -3.25 -5.69 -10.68
CA TYR A 210 -4.67 -5.49 -10.90
C TYR A 210 -5.08 -4.07 -10.53
N PHE A 211 -5.93 -3.47 -11.36
CA PHE A 211 -6.53 -2.16 -11.14
C PHE A 211 -8.05 -2.27 -11.30
N ASN A 212 -8.80 -1.91 -10.25
CA ASN A 212 -10.25 -2.09 -10.13
C ASN A 212 -10.72 -3.52 -10.49
N GLY A 213 -9.92 -4.51 -10.11
CA GLY A 213 -10.18 -5.94 -10.34
C GLY A 213 -9.80 -6.47 -11.72
N GLN A 214 -9.32 -5.63 -12.64
CA GLN A 214 -8.84 -6.06 -13.96
C GLN A 214 -7.31 -6.12 -13.98
N PRO A 215 -6.68 -7.16 -14.56
CA PRO A 215 -5.23 -7.21 -14.73
C PRO A 215 -4.80 -6.13 -15.74
N VAL A 216 -3.95 -5.20 -15.31
CA VAL A 216 -3.43 -4.11 -16.18
C VAL A 216 -1.98 -4.33 -16.61
N ARG A 217 -1.19 -5.07 -15.83
CA ARG A 217 0.16 -5.53 -16.20
C ARG A 217 0.42 -6.91 -15.64
N GLN A 218 1.20 -7.70 -16.37
CA GLN A 218 1.71 -9.00 -15.92
C GLN A 218 3.12 -9.20 -16.47
N ARG A 219 3.97 -9.93 -15.74
CA ARG A 219 5.30 -10.34 -16.21
C ARG A 219 5.72 -11.63 -15.50
N ASN A 220 6.44 -12.47 -16.22
CA ASN A 220 7.07 -13.67 -15.67
C ASN A 220 8.54 -13.37 -15.34
N GLN A 221 9.18 -14.21 -14.53
CA GLN A 221 10.57 -14.03 -14.10
C GLN A 221 10.83 -12.66 -13.43
N VAL A 222 9.83 -12.09 -12.74
CA VAL A 222 9.99 -10.91 -11.88
C VAL A 222 10.93 -11.28 -10.73
N PRO A 223 12.05 -10.56 -10.52
CA PRO A 223 12.95 -10.87 -9.43
C PRO A 223 12.32 -10.47 -8.09
N HIS A 224 12.49 -11.33 -7.08
CA HIS A 224 12.14 -11.02 -5.70
C HIS A 224 13.18 -11.65 -4.78
N LYS A 225 13.59 -10.91 -3.75
CA LYS A 225 14.42 -11.40 -2.66
C LYS A 225 13.79 -10.94 -1.35
N PRO A 226 13.34 -11.86 -0.48
CA PRO A 226 12.81 -11.52 0.84
C PRO A 226 13.73 -10.61 1.65
N ALA A 227 13.13 -9.78 2.50
CA ALA A 227 13.82 -8.95 3.46
C ALA A 227 13.28 -9.21 4.87
N ASP A 228 14.16 -9.18 5.86
CA ASP A 228 13.89 -9.31 7.29
C ASP A 228 13.34 -8.01 7.93
N THR A 229 12.88 -7.06 7.11
CA THR A 229 12.50 -5.72 7.53
C THR A 229 10.98 -5.52 7.59
N PRO A 230 10.47 -4.55 8.38
CA PRO A 230 9.05 -4.26 8.46
C PRO A 230 8.38 -3.98 7.10
N LEU A 231 7.10 -4.34 6.99
CA LEU A 231 6.25 -3.81 5.95
C LEU A 231 5.91 -2.35 6.25
N VAL A 232 5.88 -1.52 5.20
CA VAL A 232 5.65 -0.08 5.31
C VAL A 232 4.53 0.34 4.36
N ILE A 233 3.61 1.17 4.89
CA ILE A 233 2.63 1.95 4.14
C ILE A 233 3.00 3.44 4.29
N GLY A 234 2.90 4.23 3.22
CA GLY A 234 3.26 5.65 3.23
C GLY A 234 4.68 5.95 2.75
N GLY A 235 5.28 7.01 3.27
CA GLY A 235 6.59 7.51 2.87
C GLY A 235 6.70 9.01 3.12
N GLY A 236 7.93 9.50 3.33
CA GLY A 236 8.12 10.91 3.68
C GLY A 236 8.13 11.89 2.50
N ARG A 237 8.22 13.18 2.84
CA ARG A 237 8.53 14.25 1.89
C ARG A 237 9.96 14.12 1.33
N TRP A 238 10.11 13.38 0.24
CA TRP A 238 11.38 13.16 -0.43
C TRP A 238 11.88 14.39 -1.20
N GLY A 239 12.42 15.37 -0.46
CA GLY A 239 13.11 16.55 -1.00
C GLY A 239 14.37 16.97 -0.21
N THR A 240 14.60 16.39 0.97
CA THR A 240 15.78 16.63 1.82
C THR A 240 16.33 15.32 2.38
N PHE A 241 17.60 15.34 2.77
CA PHE A 241 18.33 14.17 3.26
C PHE A 241 18.03 13.87 4.72
N ASN A 242 18.31 12.64 5.15
CA ASN A 242 18.46 12.35 6.58
C ASN A 242 19.64 13.16 7.14
N VAL A 243 19.44 13.78 8.30
CA VAL A 243 20.51 14.13 9.25
C VAL A 243 20.59 13.05 10.32
#